data_AF-A0A9W8NUE7-F1
#
_entry.id   AF-A0A9W8NUE7-F1
#
_cell.length_a   1.000
_cell.length_b   1.000
_cell.length_c   1.000
_cell.angle_alpha   90.00
_cell.angle_beta   90.00
_cell.angle_gamma   90.00
#
_symmetry.space_group_name_H-M   'P 1'
#
loop_
_entity.id
_entity.type
_entity.pdbx_description
1 polymer ?
#
loop_
_entity_poly.entity_id
_entity_poly.type
_entity_poly.pdbx_seq_one_letter_code
_entity_poly.pdbx_strand_id
1 'polypeptide(L)'
;MKIDVTEEQLQGHSRAVRRGAIEGTLGGLVFSGAVSYYAHRRLPAYRTLPLSLKALGPVILIAPLLSIQAERRSIEYDESQWTGEGLKILNEKEQKKIAEWDAMTPTQKLGDWARRHEYSLIMGSWALSLGLAGALISRDKYQTPAQKVVQARMWAQGLTIGILIVAGALKHSQREEAVERHVDHSWQDVVSTYSCLELPGF
;
A
#
# COMPACT_ATOMS: atom_id res chain seq x y z
N MET A 1 -27.83 -12.46 -14.59
CA MET A 1 -27.86 -12.29 -13.12
C MET A 1 -27.67 -10.81 -12.84
N LYS A 2 -28.75 -10.08 -12.52
CA LYS A 2 -28.64 -8.70 -12.02
C LYS A 2 -28.38 -8.83 -10.52
N ILE A 3 -27.20 -8.43 -10.08
CA ILE A 3 -26.94 -8.25 -8.65
C ILE A 3 -27.65 -6.96 -8.30
N ASP A 4 -28.89 -7.05 -7.83
CA ASP A 4 -29.63 -5.87 -7.37
C ASP A 4 -29.01 -5.43 -6.03
N VAL A 5 -27.97 -4.61 -6.12
CA VAL A 5 -27.40 -3.94 -4.94
C VAL A 5 -28.51 -3.05 -4.37
N THR A 6 -28.85 -3.27 -3.11
CA THR A 6 -29.92 -2.49 -2.47
C THR A 6 -29.47 -1.05 -2.29
N GLU A 7 -30.36 -0.07 -2.52
CA GLU A 7 -30.06 1.36 -2.35
C GLU A 7 -29.47 1.66 -0.95
N GLU A 8 -29.93 0.95 0.08
CA GLU A 8 -29.40 1.05 1.44
C GLU A 8 -27.94 0.59 1.55
N GLN A 9 -27.54 -0.45 0.81
CA GLN A 9 -26.15 -0.93 0.80
C GLN A 9 -25.23 0.06 0.08
N LEU A 10 -25.68 0.69 -1.01
CA LEU A 10 -24.94 1.76 -1.69
C LEU A 10 -24.76 2.97 -0.77
N GLN A 11 -25.80 3.36 -0.04
CA GLN A 11 -25.71 4.45 0.93
C GLN A 11 -24.77 4.11 2.09
N GLY A 12 -24.85 2.90 2.65
CA GLY A 12 -23.95 2.44 3.70
C GLY A 12 -22.48 2.45 3.26
N HIS A 13 -22.19 1.90 2.08
CA HIS A 13 -20.87 1.92 1.46
C HIS A 13 -20.36 3.35 1.25
N SER A 14 -21.19 4.24 0.67
CA SER A 14 -20.82 5.65 0.45
C SER A 14 -20.51 6.40 1.75
N ARG A 15 -21.21 6.08 2.85
CA ARG A 15 -20.94 6.66 4.18
C ARG A 15 -19.61 6.16 4.74
N ALA A 16 -19.31 4.87 4.59
CA ALA A 16 -18.06 4.27 5.04
C ALA A 16 -16.85 4.87 4.30
N VAL A 17 -16.91 4.93 2.97
CA VAL A 17 -15.88 5.55 2.12
C VAL A 17 -15.67 7.02 2.51
N ARG A 18 -16.75 7.80 2.64
CA ARG A 18 -16.67 9.22 3.02
C ARG A 18 -16.04 9.41 4.40
N ARG A 19 -16.40 8.56 5.37
CA ARG A 19 -15.80 8.58 6.70
C ARG A 19 -14.30 8.31 6.61
N GLY A 20 -13.88 7.29 5.86
CA GLY A 20 -12.47 6.99 5.63
C GLY A 20 -11.71 8.15 4.98
N ALA A 21 -12.28 8.77 3.95
CA ALA A 21 -11.71 9.93 3.29
C ALA A 21 -11.51 11.12 4.24
N ILE A 22 -12.49 11.40 5.11
CA ILE A 22 -12.40 12.47 6.11
C ILE A 22 -11.31 12.16 7.15
N GLU A 23 -11.30 10.93 7.68
CA GLU A 23 -10.28 10.48 8.64
C GLU A 23 -8.86 10.58 8.04
N GLY A 24 -8.67 10.13 6.79
CA GLY A 24 -7.39 10.23 6.09
C GLY A 24 -6.97 11.67 5.80
N THR A 25 -7.91 12.53 5.43
CA THR A 25 -7.63 13.96 5.17
C THR A 25 -7.24 14.70 6.44
N LEU A 26 -8.00 14.53 7.53
CA LEU A 26 -7.71 15.15 8.81
C LEU A 26 -6.39 14.64 9.39
N GLY A 27 -6.16 13.33 9.36
CA GLY A 27 -4.90 12.72 9.77
C GLY A 27 -3.71 13.25 8.96
N GLY A 28 -3.87 13.35 7.63
CA GLY A 28 -2.88 13.92 6.74
C GLY A 28 -2.58 15.40 6.99
N LEU A 29 -3.61 16.21 7.28
CA LEU A 29 -3.44 17.64 7.64
C LEU A 29 -2.67 17.80 8.95
N VAL A 30 -3.03 17.04 9.99
CA VAL A 30 -2.34 17.08 11.28
C VAL A 30 -0.87 16.65 11.11
N PHE A 31 -0.63 15.54 10.41
CA PHE A 31 0.72 15.03 10.20
C PHE A 31 1.57 15.99 9.35
N SER A 32 1.06 16.42 8.19
CA SER A 32 1.77 17.36 7.32
C SER A 32 2.03 18.71 7.99
N GLY A 33 1.08 19.21 8.78
CA GLY A 33 1.22 20.41 9.58
C GLY A 33 2.33 20.27 10.63
N ALA A 34 2.35 19.16 11.38
CA ALA A 34 3.38 18.88 12.37
C ALA A 34 4.78 18.77 11.74
N VAL A 35 4.90 18.06 10.61
CA VAL A 35 6.14 17.92 9.86
C VAL A 35 6.62 19.27 9.32
N SER A 36 5.72 20.06 8.71
CA SER A 36 6.02 21.39 8.19
C SER A 36 6.48 22.34 9.32
N TYR A 37 5.81 22.31 10.46
CA TYR A 37 6.17 23.10 11.64
C TYR A 37 7.56 22.72 12.19
N TYR A 38 7.83 21.42 12.32
CA TYR A 38 9.13 20.92 12.76
C TYR A 38 10.25 21.31 11.78
N ALA A 39 10.01 21.13 10.47
CA ALA A 39 10.93 21.53 9.42
C ALA A 39 11.21 23.04 9.44
N HIS A 40 10.16 23.86 9.64
CA HIS A 40 10.30 25.32 9.76
C HIS A 40 11.13 25.74 10.97
N ARG A 41 11.11 24.98 12.07
CA ARG A 41 11.93 25.24 13.28
C ARG A 41 13.39 24.82 13.09
N ARG A 42 13.65 23.64 12.52
CA ARG A 42 14.99 23.03 12.50
C ARG A 42 15.79 23.26 11.22
N LEU A 43 15.14 23.46 10.07
CA LEU A 43 15.80 23.52 8.76
C LEU A 43 15.77 24.96 8.21
N PRO A 44 16.92 25.67 8.17
CA PRO A 44 17.00 27.02 7.61
C PRO A 44 16.55 27.08 6.15
N ALA A 45 16.88 26.04 5.37
CA ALA A 45 16.46 25.89 3.98
C ALA A 45 14.93 25.86 3.82
N TYR A 46 14.19 25.26 4.76
CA TYR A 46 12.74 25.21 4.69
C TYR A 46 12.08 26.57 4.94
N ARG A 47 12.75 27.48 5.67
CA ARG A 47 12.24 28.85 5.89
C ARG A 47 12.20 29.66 4.61
N THR A 48 13.27 29.55 3.81
CA THR A 48 13.43 30.30 2.54
C THR A 48 12.69 29.68 1.36
N LEU A 49 12.08 28.50 1.53
CA LEU A 49 11.31 27.86 0.46
C LEU A 49 10.11 28.72 0.03
N PRO A 50 9.83 28.85 -1.28
CA PRO A 50 8.64 29.52 -1.79
C PRO A 50 7.37 28.80 -1.34
N LEU A 51 6.27 29.55 -1.26
CA LEU A 51 4.99 29.06 -0.76
C LEU A 51 4.46 27.87 -1.58
N SER A 52 4.66 27.86 -2.89
CA SER A 52 4.25 26.76 -3.77
C SER A 52 4.90 25.42 -3.39
N LEU A 53 6.20 25.41 -3.10
CA LEU A 53 6.91 24.19 -2.67
C LEU A 53 6.50 23.77 -1.25
N LYS A 54 6.15 24.72 -0.38
CA LYS A 54 5.62 24.39 0.95
C LYS A 54 4.23 23.74 0.87
N ALA A 55 3.37 24.24 -0.01
CA ALA A 55 2.02 23.69 -0.23
C ALA A 55 2.02 22.32 -0.92
N LEU A 56 3.02 22.05 -1.76
CA LEU A 56 3.16 20.75 -2.43
C LEU A 56 3.30 19.58 -1.44
N GLY A 57 4.04 19.78 -0.34
CA GLY A 57 4.27 18.73 0.66
C GLY A 57 2.99 18.14 1.26
N PRO A 58 2.09 18.97 1.84
CA PRO A 58 0.78 18.54 2.30
C PRO A 58 -0.05 17.86 1.21
N VAL A 59 -0.06 18.38 -0.03
CA VAL A 59 -0.85 17.79 -1.13
C VAL A 59 -0.39 16.36 -1.45
N ILE A 60 0.93 16.16 -1.58
CA ILE A 60 1.53 14.85 -1.86
C ILE A 60 1.20 13.84 -0.75
N LEU A 61 1.04 14.30 0.49
CA LEU A 61 0.74 13.42 1.62
C LEU A 61 -0.76 13.16 1.80
N ILE A 62 -1.59 14.21 1.73
CA ILE A 62 -3.03 14.13 2.02
C ILE A 62 -3.77 13.32 0.96
N ALA A 63 -3.46 13.51 -0.32
CA ALA A 63 -4.15 12.82 -1.42
C ALA A 63 -4.09 11.29 -1.32
N PRO A 64 -2.91 10.66 -1.16
CA PRO A 64 -2.84 9.21 -0.98
C PRO A 64 -3.42 8.75 0.36
N LEU A 65 -3.25 9.50 1.46
CA LEU A 65 -3.83 9.12 2.76
C LEU A 65 -5.36 9.13 2.74
N LEU A 66 -5.96 10.09 2.06
CA LEU A 66 -7.40 10.11 1.78
C LEU A 66 -7.81 8.83 1.07
N SER A 67 -7.13 8.49 -0.03
CA SER A 67 -7.48 7.31 -0.84
C SER A 67 -7.33 6.00 -0.06
N ILE A 68 -6.22 5.83 0.66
CA ILE A 68 -5.93 4.62 1.44
C ILE A 68 -6.96 4.43 2.56
N GLN A 69 -7.29 5.49 3.30
CA GLN A 69 -8.26 5.38 4.39
C GLN A 69 -9.70 5.21 3.88
N ALA A 70 -10.05 5.81 2.75
CA ALA A 70 -11.32 5.58 2.08
C ALA A 70 -11.47 4.10 1.70
N GLU A 71 -10.46 3.54 1.02
CA GLU A 71 -10.43 2.13 0.61
C GLU A 71 -10.51 1.19 1.82
N ARG A 72 -9.73 1.46 2.88
CA ARG A 72 -9.73 0.63 4.08
C ARG A 72 -11.10 0.56 4.74
N ARG A 73 -11.83 1.69 4.82
CA ARG A 73 -13.20 1.72 5.36
C ARG A 73 -14.22 1.09 4.41
N SER A 74 -13.94 1.14 3.10
CA SER A 74 -14.72 0.43 2.07
C SER A 74 -14.69 -1.08 2.32
N ILE A 75 -13.49 -1.63 2.44
CA ILE A 75 -13.26 -3.07 2.67
C ILE A 75 -13.86 -3.49 4.01
N GLU A 76 -13.65 -2.71 5.08
CA GLU A 76 -14.22 -2.99 6.41
C GLU A 76 -15.77 -3.03 6.37
N TYR A 77 -16.39 -2.16 5.56
CA TYR A 77 -17.84 -2.20 5.36
C TYR A 77 -18.26 -3.45 4.59
N ASP A 78 -17.59 -3.79 3.50
CA ASP A 78 -17.91 -4.98 2.71
C ASP A 78 -17.76 -6.27 3.54
N GLU A 79 -16.69 -6.39 4.32
CA GLU A 79 -16.47 -7.50 5.26
C GLU A 79 -17.60 -7.62 6.28
N SER A 80 -18.13 -6.49 6.78
CA SER A 80 -19.24 -6.49 7.74
C SER A 80 -20.57 -6.98 7.15
N GLN A 81 -20.72 -6.94 5.83
CA GLN A 81 -21.94 -7.40 5.14
C GLN A 81 -21.85 -8.86 4.71
N TRP A 82 -20.68 -9.51 4.83
CA TRP A 82 -20.54 -10.93 4.52
C TRP A 82 -21.33 -11.78 5.51
N THR A 83 -22.36 -12.46 5.02
CA THR A 83 -23.20 -13.37 5.79
C THR A 83 -23.25 -14.74 5.11
N GLY A 84 -23.39 -15.82 5.90
CA GLY A 84 -23.56 -17.18 5.38
C GLY A 84 -22.28 -18.01 5.22
N GLU A 85 -22.30 -18.99 4.32
CA GLU A 85 -21.24 -19.99 4.14
C GLU A 85 -19.94 -19.46 3.53
N GLY A 86 -19.99 -18.37 2.76
CA GLY A 86 -18.79 -17.73 2.21
C GLY A 86 -17.83 -17.24 3.29
N LEU A 87 -18.36 -16.77 4.43
CA LEU A 87 -17.57 -16.38 5.60
C LEU A 87 -16.89 -17.59 6.26
N LYS A 88 -17.55 -18.76 6.30
CA LYS A 88 -16.97 -19.99 6.85
C LYS A 88 -15.81 -20.49 5.99
N ILE A 89 -15.98 -20.52 4.67
CA ILE A 89 -14.92 -20.93 3.73
C ILE A 89 -13.72 -19.97 3.81
N LEU A 90 -13.97 -18.66 3.92
CA LEU A 90 -12.91 -17.67 4.06
C LEU A 90 -12.15 -17.84 5.38
N ASN A 91 -12.86 -18.03 6.49
CA ASN A 91 -12.28 -18.29 7.81
C ASN A 91 -11.45 -19.58 7.82
N GLU A 92 -11.93 -20.67 7.21
CA GLU A 92 -11.18 -21.93 7.13
C GLU A 92 -9.90 -21.77 6.29
N LYS A 93 -9.97 -21.05 5.16
CA LYS A 93 -8.78 -20.74 4.35
C LYS A 93 -7.80 -19.85 5.10
N GLU A 94 -8.28 -18.86 5.85
CA GLU A 94 -7.45 -17.99 6.67
C GLU A 94 -6.78 -18.75 7.81
N GLN A 95 -7.51 -19.64 8.50
CA GLN A 95 -6.95 -20.51 9.53
C GLN A 95 -5.87 -21.44 8.99
N LYS A 96 -6.07 -22.02 7.80
CA LYS A 96 -5.03 -22.83 7.14
C LYS A 96 -3.80 -22.00 6.82
N LYS A 97 -3.95 -20.78 6.30
CA LYS A 97 -2.82 -19.87 6.04
C LYS A 97 -2.08 -19.48 7.32
N ILE A 98 -2.80 -19.24 8.42
CA ILE A 98 -2.18 -18.94 9.72
C ILE A 98 -1.42 -20.16 10.23
N ALA A 99 -1.99 -21.36 10.15
CA ALA A 99 -1.32 -22.60 10.56
C ALA A 99 -0.07 -22.90 9.72
N GLU A 100 -0.15 -22.71 8.39
CA GLU A 100 0.99 -22.81 7.48
C GLU A 100 2.06 -21.78 7.82
N TRP A 101 1.67 -20.52 8.03
CA TRP A 101 2.57 -19.46 8.45
C TRP A 101 3.24 -19.83 9.78
N ASP A 102 2.51 -20.31 10.77
CA ASP A 102 3.06 -20.66 12.08
C ASP A 102 4.08 -21.80 12.01
N ALA A 103 3.87 -22.74 11.08
CA ALA A 103 4.81 -23.83 10.78
C ALA A 103 6.08 -23.36 10.03
N MET A 104 6.09 -22.15 9.45
CA MET A 104 7.27 -21.63 8.75
C MET A 104 8.39 -21.19 9.70
N THR A 105 9.63 -21.40 9.26
CA THR A 105 10.82 -20.87 9.93
C THR A 105 10.90 -19.34 9.84
N PRO A 106 11.63 -18.66 10.74
CA PRO A 106 11.72 -17.18 10.73
C PRO A 106 12.23 -16.58 9.42
N THR A 107 13.13 -17.27 8.72
CA THR A 107 13.65 -16.86 7.42
C THR A 107 12.60 -16.98 6.31
N GLN A 108 11.81 -18.06 6.32
CA GLN A 108 10.68 -18.24 5.42
C GLN A 108 9.59 -17.19 5.66
N LYS A 109 9.28 -16.90 6.94
CA LYS A 109 8.35 -15.84 7.33
C LYS A 109 8.79 -14.48 6.81
N LEU A 110 10.08 -14.14 6.97
CA LEU A 110 10.61 -12.88 6.46
C LEU A 110 10.52 -12.78 4.93
N GLY A 111 10.89 -13.85 4.23
CA GLY A 111 10.80 -13.91 2.77
C GLY A 111 9.36 -13.79 2.27
N ASP A 112 8.42 -14.47 2.94
CA ASP A 112 7.00 -14.39 2.59
C ASP A 112 6.39 -13.02 2.88
N TRP A 113 6.71 -12.42 4.03
CA TRP A 113 6.33 -11.04 4.32
C TRP A 113 6.87 -10.05 3.27
N ALA A 114 8.14 -10.21 2.86
CA ALA A 114 8.76 -9.35 1.87
C ALA A 114 8.08 -9.46 0.50
N ARG A 115 7.67 -10.67 0.08
CA ARG A 115 6.90 -10.89 -1.15
C ARG A 115 5.51 -10.25 -1.07
N ARG A 116 4.80 -10.40 0.06
CA ARG A 116 3.47 -9.80 0.27
C ARG A 116 3.50 -8.26 0.29
N HIS A 117 4.61 -7.67 0.69
CA HIS A 117 4.79 -6.22 0.80
C HIS A 117 5.81 -5.64 -0.19
N GLU A 118 6.03 -6.30 -1.33
CA GLU A 118 7.07 -5.92 -2.28
C GLU A 118 6.99 -4.45 -2.71
N TYR A 119 5.79 -3.95 -3.03
CA TYR A 119 5.61 -2.57 -3.51
C TYR A 119 5.89 -1.57 -2.39
N SER A 120 5.55 -1.93 -1.15
CA SER A 120 5.87 -1.11 0.02
C SER A 120 7.37 -1.08 0.28
N LEU A 121 8.07 -2.21 0.08
CA LEU A 121 9.53 -2.28 0.20
C LEU A 121 10.24 -1.49 -0.91
N ILE A 122 9.78 -1.59 -2.15
CA ILE A 122 10.33 -0.81 -3.28
C ILE A 122 10.15 0.69 -3.02
N MET A 123 8.93 1.11 -2.66
CA MET A 123 8.65 2.51 -2.36
C MET A 123 9.39 3.01 -1.11
N GLY A 124 9.48 2.19 -0.06
CA GLY A 124 10.21 2.50 1.16
C GLY A 124 11.72 2.63 0.91
N SER A 125 12.31 1.70 0.15
CA SER A 125 13.71 1.74 -0.27
C SER A 125 14.01 2.97 -1.14
N TRP A 126 13.11 3.34 -2.05
CA TRP A 126 13.21 4.57 -2.83
C TRP A 126 13.20 5.82 -1.92
N ALA A 127 12.22 5.93 -1.04
CA ALA A 127 12.11 7.07 -0.13
C ALA A 127 13.35 7.16 0.79
N LEU A 128 13.83 6.02 1.28
CA LEU A 128 15.04 5.93 2.10
C LEU A 128 16.28 6.37 1.32
N SER A 129 16.46 5.88 0.09
CA SER A 129 17.61 6.23 -0.75
C SER A 129 17.61 7.72 -1.12
N LEU A 130 16.46 8.32 -1.41
CA LEU A 130 16.32 9.77 -1.58
C LEU A 130 16.66 10.54 -0.30
N GLY A 131 16.18 10.06 0.85
CA GLY A 131 16.48 10.65 2.15
C GLY A 131 17.98 10.64 2.45
N LEU A 132 18.63 9.50 2.22
CA LEU A 132 20.08 9.34 2.40
C LEU A 132 20.88 10.21 1.42
N ALA A 133 20.52 10.20 0.14
CA ALA A 133 21.15 11.05 -0.87
C ALA A 133 21.01 12.53 -0.51
N GLY A 134 19.82 12.96 -0.10
CA GLY A 134 19.55 14.33 0.36
C GLY A 134 20.38 14.70 1.59
N ALA A 135 20.47 13.79 2.57
CA ALA A 135 21.29 14.00 3.76
C ALA A 135 22.78 14.16 3.40
N LEU A 136 23.31 13.29 2.53
CA LEU A 136 24.69 13.35 2.05
C LEU A 136 24.98 14.67 1.31
N ILE A 137 24.14 15.06 0.35
CA ILE A 137 24.27 16.32 -0.40
C ILE A 137 24.17 17.54 0.53
N SER A 138 23.29 17.48 1.53
CA SER A 138 23.11 18.59 2.47
C SER A 138 24.35 18.78 3.37
N ARG A 139 25.03 17.70 3.76
CA ARG A 139 26.19 17.71 4.68
C ARG A 139 27.49 18.19 4.02
N ASP A 140 27.60 18.12 2.70
CA ASP A 140 28.79 18.59 1.98
C ASP A 140 28.89 20.13 2.05
N LYS A 141 29.92 20.64 2.73
CA LYS A 141 30.15 22.08 2.94
C LYS A 141 30.92 22.73 1.78
N TYR A 142 31.54 21.94 0.90
CA TYR A 142 32.43 22.45 -0.16
C TYR A 142 31.70 22.79 -1.45
N GLN A 143 30.40 22.52 -1.55
CA GLN A 143 29.59 22.81 -2.74
C GLN A 143 28.68 24.01 -2.57
N THR A 144 28.59 24.83 -3.62
CA THR A 144 27.62 25.93 -3.70
C THR A 144 26.18 25.39 -3.78
N PRO A 145 25.16 26.16 -3.36
CA PRO A 145 23.76 25.73 -3.45
C PRO A 145 23.32 25.35 -4.86
N ALA A 146 23.82 26.06 -5.89
CA ALA A 146 23.52 25.75 -7.28
C ALA A 146 24.06 24.38 -7.71
N GLN A 147 25.27 24.03 -7.30
CA GLN A 147 25.88 22.72 -7.60
C GLN A 147 25.10 21.58 -6.93
N LYS A 148 24.65 21.76 -5.68
CA LYS A 148 23.83 20.77 -4.98
C LYS A 148 22.52 20.47 -5.71
N VAL A 149 21.89 21.47 -6.32
CA VAL A 149 20.66 21.28 -7.10
C VAL A 149 20.92 20.43 -8.35
N VAL A 150 22.04 20.67 -9.05
CA VAL A 150 22.42 19.86 -10.22
C VAL A 150 22.70 18.42 -9.79
N GLN A 151 23.44 18.22 -8.70
CA GLN A 151 23.68 16.88 -8.16
C GLN A 151 22.38 16.17 -7.77
N ALA A 152 21.48 16.86 -7.07
CA ALA A 152 20.19 16.30 -6.67
C ALA A 152 19.39 15.79 -7.88
N ARG A 153 19.44 16.50 -9.02
CA ARG A 153 18.80 16.04 -10.26
C ARG A 153 19.42 14.76 -10.81
N MET A 154 20.74 14.64 -10.78
CA MET A 154 21.44 13.42 -11.22
C MET A 154 21.13 12.22 -10.33
N TRP A 155 21.12 12.42 -9.00
CA TRP A 155 20.69 11.39 -8.05
C TRP A 155 19.24 10.96 -8.28
N ALA A 156 18.32 11.91 -8.44
CA ALA A 156 16.91 11.61 -8.67
C ALA A 156 16.69 10.78 -9.95
N GLN A 157 17.37 11.14 -11.04
CA GLN A 157 17.30 10.41 -12.30
C GLN A 157 17.90 9.00 -12.17
N GLY A 158 19.09 8.88 -11.59
CA GLY A 158 19.75 7.59 -11.38
C GLY A 158 18.93 6.65 -10.50
N LEU A 159 18.36 7.16 -9.40
CA LEU A 159 17.50 6.38 -8.50
C LEU A 159 16.24 5.89 -9.20
N THR A 160 15.62 6.74 -10.03
CA THR A 160 14.41 6.35 -10.78
C THR A 160 14.72 5.22 -11.75
N ILE A 161 15.81 5.33 -12.51
CA ILE A 161 16.24 4.27 -13.44
C ILE A 161 16.56 2.98 -12.68
N GLY A 162 17.30 3.07 -11.57
CA GLY A 162 17.62 1.91 -10.74
C GLY A 162 16.38 1.18 -10.24
N ILE A 163 15.35 1.92 -9.82
CA ILE A 163 14.09 1.32 -9.36
C ILE A 163 13.31 0.69 -10.49
N LEU A 164 13.27 1.30 -11.68
CA LEU A 164 12.62 0.68 -12.83
C LEU A 164 13.26 -0.65 -13.21
N ILE A 165 14.59 -0.74 -13.11
CA ILE A 165 15.33 -1.99 -13.34
C ILE A 165 14.96 -3.03 -12.26
N VAL A 166 14.98 -2.66 -10.98
CA VAL A 166 14.63 -3.56 -9.88
C VAL A 166 13.17 -4.02 -9.98
N ALA A 167 12.24 -3.11 -10.23
CA ALA A 167 10.82 -3.43 -10.39
C ALA A 167 10.58 -4.31 -11.63
N GLY A 168 11.29 -4.07 -12.73
CA GLY A 168 11.24 -4.88 -13.93
C GLY A 168 11.73 -6.31 -13.68
N ALA A 169 12.86 -6.46 -12.99
CA ALA A 169 13.42 -7.76 -12.62
C ALA A 169 12.48 -8.55 -11.70
N LEU A 170 11.94 -7.91 -10.66
CA LEU A 170 10.97 -8.51 -9.74
C LEU A 170 9.68 -8.92 -10.45
N LYS A 171 9.15 -8.06 -11.33
CA LYS A 171 7.95 -8.38 -12.11
C LYS A 171 8.18 -9.57 -13.05
N HIS A 172 9.38 -9.71 -13.61
CA HIS A 172 9.73 -10.84 -14.46
C HIS A 172 9.75 -12.15 -13.67
N SER A 173 10.43 -12.19 -12.51
CA SER A 173 10.48 -13.39 -11.67
C SER A 173 9.09 -13.80 -11.15
N GLN A 174 8.24 -12.83 -10.81
CA GLN A 174 6.87 -13.13 -10.41
C GLN A 174 6.02 -13.69 -11.54
N ARG A 175 6.25 -13.23 -12.78
CA ARG A 175 5.49 -13.71 -13.92
C ARG A 175 5.78 -15.18 -14.18
N GLU A 176 7.00 -15.64 -13.96
CA GLU A 176 7.35 -17.07 -14.05
C GLU A 176 6.65 -17.89 -12.96
N GLU A 177 6.67 -17.44 -11.70
CA GLU A 177 5.93 -18.12 -10.61
C GLU A 177 4.40 -18.09 -10.81
N ALA A 178 3.86 -17.00 -11.38
CA ALA A 178 2.43 -16.86 -11.62
C ALA A 178 1.95 -17.74 -12.78
N VAL A 179 2.80 -17.98 -13.78
CA VAL A 179 2.53 -18.93 -14.86
C VAL A 179 2.48 -20.37 -14.33
N GLU A 180 3.33 -20.73 -13.37
CA GLU A 180 3.23 -22.04 -12.69
C GLU A 180 1.99 -22.18 -11.81
N ARG A 181 1.53 -21.11 -11.15
CA ARG A 181 0.35 -21.13 -10.25
C ARG A 181 -1.01 -21.11 -10.97
N HIS A 182 -1.08 -20.96 -12.29
CA HIS A 182 -2.31 -20.61 -13.01
C HIS A 182 -3.34 -21.73 -13.22
N VAL A 183 -3.17 -22.89 -12.57
CA VAL A 183 -4.22 -23.91 -12.50
C VAL A 183 -5.12 -23.59 -11.30
N ASP A 184 -5.97 -22.57 -11.45
CA ASP A 184 -6.84 -22.09 -10.38
C ASP A 184 -8.13 -22.93 -10.30
N HIS A 185 -8.12 -23.95 -9.45
CA HIS A 185 -9.27 -24.83 -9.17
C HIS A 185 -10.21 -24.26 -8.10
N SER A 186 -10.10 -22.97 -7.74
CA SER A 186 -10.97 -22.35 -6.73
C SER A 186 -12.47 -22.49 -7.06
N TRP A 187 -12.85 -22.50 -8.34
CA TRP A 187 -14.23 -22.79 -8.75
C TRP A 187 -14.63 -24.25 -8.49
N GLN A 188 -13.71 -25.21 -8.57
CA GLN A 188 -13.98 -26.62 -8.24
C GLN A 188 -14.18 -26.81 -6.75
N ASP A 189 -13.45 -26.08 -5.90
CA ASP A 189 -13.69 -26.08 -4.44
C ASP A 189 -15.08 -25.55 -4.12
N VAL A 190 -15.51 -24.47 -4.79
CA VAL A 190 -16.84 -23.90 -4.62
C VAL A 190 -17.91 -24.88 -5.08
N VAL A 191 -17.77 -25.47 -6.26
CA VAL A 191 -18.73 -26.45 -6.80
C VAL A 191 -18.79 -27.73 -5.96
N SER A 192 -17.66 -28.27 -5.54
CA SER A 192 -17.61 -29.49 -4.70
C SER A 192 -18.26 -29.28 -3.34
N THR A 193 -18.13 -28.09 -2.75
CA THR A 193 -18.81 -27.72 -1.51
C THR A 193 -20.33 -27.73 -1.68
N TYR A 194 -20.85 -27.13 -2.76
CA TYR A 194 -22.30 -27.13 -3.04
C TYR A 194 -22.83 -28.54 -3.39
N SER A 195 -22.09 -29.33 -4.19
CA SER A 195 -22.45 -30.73 -4.49
C SER A 195 -22.50 -31.62 -3.25
N CYS A 196 -21.70 -31.32 -2.21
CA CYS A 196 -21.70 -32.06 -0.95
C CYS A 196 -22.91 -31.70 -0.05
N LEU A 197 -23.46 -30.49 -0.20
CA LEU A 197 -24.63 -30.00 0.54
C LEU A 197 -25.97 -30.48 -0.03
N GLU A 198 -26.03 -30.88 -1.31
CA GLU A 198 -27.24 -31.37 -1.99
C GLU A 198 -27.60 -32.85 -1.72
N LEU A 199 -26.87 -33.54 -0.84
CA LEU A 199 -27.20 -34.91 -0.41
C LEU A 199 -27.69 -35.02 1.06
N PRO A 200 -28.83 -34.43 1.45
CA PRO A 200 -29.62 -34.98 2.54
C PRO A 200 -30.60 -36.01 1.97
N GLY A 201 -30.15 -37.26 1.77
CA GLY A 201 -31.08 -38.34 1.43
C GLY A 201 -30.52 -39.46 0.55
N PHE A 202 -29.59 -40.24 1.10
CA PHE A 202 -29.70 -41.70 1.13
C PHE A 202 -29.12 -42.20 2.45
#